data_AF-A0A7S1LZR6-F1
#
_entry.id   AF-A0A7S1LZR6-F1
#
_cell.length_a   1.000
_cell.length_b   1.000
_cell.length_c   1.000
_cell.angle_alpha   90.00
_cell.angle_beta   90.00
_cell.angle_gamma   90.00
#
_symmetry.space_group_name_H-M   'P 1'
#
loop_
_entity.id
_entity.type
_entity.pdbx_description
1 polymer ?
#
loop_
_entity_poly.entity_id
_entity_poly.type
_entity_poly.pdbx_seq_one_letter_code
_entity_poly.pdbx_strand_id
1 'polypeptide(L)'
;RIDRNAAGLMILTNDYEWHTILAHPRYEHTKRYKVELYNGVPARAKLQAIQNGLELPDEPRPLLPLEDFEVLRENNTKEIATIKFTLREGRYRQIRRMFEFLGHPVKSIKRTEFGLLKLDRSLKNGDWRMLTPKEIRRLKGPTILKRPTMHPQDQKREQNDMERRLDQADVDDDELPVRYRGGRGRGEDREPRGRQQGQSRDRSFRGDRAASRGIDEGEWDDADDGRKYRPSRSRAAADEDWGR
;
A
#
# COMPACT_ATOMS: atom_id res chain seq x y z
N ARG A 1 4.39 3.36 -4.29
CA ARG A 1 4.58 1.90 -4.50
C ARG A 1 3.73 1.43 -5.69
N ILE A 2 4.04 0.25 -6.25
CA ILE A 2 3.24 -0.46 -7.26
C ILE A 2 3.25 -1.96 -6.89
N ASP A 3 2.16 -2.67 -7.13
CA ASP A 3 2.08 -4.10 -6.88
C ASP A 3 3.03 -4.86 -7.82
N ARG A 4 3.60 -5.99 -7.35
CA ARG A 4 4.48 -6.85 -8.16
C ARG A 4 3.86 -7.24 -9.51
N ASN A 5 2.56 -7.52 -9.52
CA ASN A 5 1.82 -7.97 -10.72
C ASN A 5 1.11 -6.80 -11.42
N ALA A 6 1.60 -5.57 -11.24
CA ALA A 6 1.10 -4.38 -11.93
C ALA A 6 2.25 -3.70 -12.68
N ALA A 7 1.92 -3.13 -13.83
CA ALA A 7 2.87 -2.46 -14.71
C ALA A 7 2.66 -0.94 -14.73
N GLY A 8 3.59 -0.22 -15.33
CA GLY A 8 3.40 1.18 -15.70
C GLY A 8 4.30 2.14 -14.95
N LEU A 9 3.90 3.42 -14.94
CA LEU A 9 4.73 4.54 -14.52
C LEU A 9 5.15 4.42 -13.05
N MET A 10 6.45 4.50 -12.77
CA MET A 10 7.03 4.66 -11.44
C MET A 10 8.05 5.79 -11.46
N ILE A 11 8.06 6.60 -10.40
CA ILE A 11 9.04 7.68 -10.22
C ILE A 11 10.05 7.19 -9.20
N LEU A 12 11.32 7.32 -9.53
CA LEU A 12 12.44 7.10 -8.62
C LEU A 12 13.14 8.43 -8.40
N THR A 13 13.58 8.67 -7.18
CA THR A 13 14.31 9.88 -6.79
C THR A 13 15.33 9.51 -5.72
N ASN A 14 16.48 10.16 -5.76
CA ASN A 14 17.49 10.15 -4.71
C ASN A 14 17.34 11.34 -3.75
N ASP A 15 16.41 12.25 -4.02
CA ASP A 15 16.08 13.41 -3.19
C ASP A 15 14.93 13.07 -2.22
N TYR A 16 15.17 13.28 -0.92
CA TYR A 16 14.24 13.00 0.17
C TYR A 16 13.01 13.93 0.17
N GLU A 17 13.18 15.21 -0.16
CA GLU A 17 12.07 16.17 -0.22
C GLU A 17 11.07 15.74 -1.28
N TRP A 18 11.59 15.36 -2.46
CA TRP A 18 10.78 14.82 -3.54
C TRP A 18 10.08 13.53 -3.17
N HIS A 19 10.78 12.62 -2.48
CA HIS A 19 10.15 11.39 -2.01
C HIS A 19 8.94 11.70 -1.11
N THR A 20 9.11 12.61 -0.16
CA THR A 20 8.07 13.02 0.78
C THR A 20 6.90 13.68 0.05
N ILE A 21 7.16 14.59 -0.87
CA ILE A 21 6.11 15.28 -1.65
C ILE A 21 5.32 14.29 -2.50
N LEU A 22 5.99 13.32 -3.15
CA LEU A 22 5.32 12.39 -4.06
C LEU A 22 4.61 11.25 -3.33
N ALA A 23 5.10 10.83 -2.17
CA ALA A 23 4.57 9.67 -1.44
C ALA A 23 3.50 10.03 -0.40
N HIS A 24 3.57 11.22 0.22
CA HIS A 24 2.72 11.54 1.36
C HIS A 24 1.25 11.76 0.93
N PRO A 25 0.27 11.10 1.58
CA PRO A 25 -1.15 11.18 1.21
C PRO A 25 -1.72 12.61 1.14
N ARG A 26 -1.25 13.51 2.00
CA ARG A 26 -1.65 14.94 2.04
C ARG A 26 -1.62 15.69 0.71
N TYR A 27 -0.78 15.24 -0.24
CA TYR A 27 -0.65 15.89 -1.54
C TYR A 27 -1.62 15.33 -2.57
N GLU A 28 -2.37 14.27 -2.24
CA GLU A 28 -3.49 13.75 -3.03
C GLU A 28 -3.19 13.55 -4.52
N HIS A 29 -1.95 13.15 -4.85
CA HIS A 29 -1.54 12.95 -6.24
C HIS A 29 -2.49 11.99 -6.94
N THR A 30 -3.08 12.45 -8.03
CA THR A 30 -3.94 11.62 -8.89
C THR A 30 -3.11 10.55 -9.57
N LYS A 31 -3.70 9.37 -9.76
CA LYS A 31 -3.05 8.21 -10.37
C LYS A 31 -4.02 7.63 -11.36
N ARG A 32 -3.68 7.68 -12.65
CA ARG A 32 -4.53 7.13 -13.70
C ARG A 32 -4.12 5.71 -14.04
N TYR A 33 -5.09 4.82 -14.09
CA TYR A 33 -4.89 3.41 -14.36
C TYR A 33 -5.66 3.00 -15.61
N LYS A 34 -5.06 2.10 -16.39
CA LYS A 34 -5.73 1.27 -17.38
C LYS A 34 -5.79 -0.13 -16.80
N VAL A 35 -6.99 -0.69 -16.71
CA VAL A 35 -7.24 -1.98 -16.05
C VAL A 35 -8.01 -2.88 -17.00
N GLU A 36 -7.60 -4.14 -17.08
CA GLU A 36 -8.38 -5.18 -17.74
C GLU A 36 -9.10 -6.01 -16.68
N LEU A 37 -10.38 -6.22 -16.88
CA LEU A 37 -11.27 -6.98 -16.00
C LEU A 37 -11.74 -8.24 -16.71
N TYR A 38 -11.87 -9.32 -15.94
CA TYR A 38 -12.69 -10.46 -16.32
C TYR A 38 -14.18 -10.16 -16.07
N ASN A 39 -15.05 -10.98 -16.67
CA ASN A 39 -16.50 -10.88 -16.56
C ASN A 39 -17.08 -9.57 -17.14
N GLY A 40 -16.41 -8.99 -18.13
CA GLY A 40 -16.89 -7.80 -18.85
C GLY A 40 -16.98 -6.52 -17.99
N VAL A 41 -17.77 -5.56 -18.46
CA VAL A 41 -17.97 -4.27 -17.77
C VAL A 41 -18.98 -4.44 -16.62
N PRO A 42 -18.73 -3.87 -15.42
CA PRO A 42 -19.72 -3.88 -14.36
C PRO A 42 -21.03 -3.22 -14.76
N ALA A 43 -22.15 -3.77 -14.28
CA ALA A 43 -23.47 -3.19 -14.50
C ALA A 43 -23.55 -1.74 -14.00
N ARG A 44 -24.41 -0.93 -14.61
CA ARG A 44 -24.52 0.52 -14.35
C ARG A 44 -24.66 0.86 -12.86
N ALA A 45 -25.44 0.10 -12.11
CA ALA A 45 -25.62 0.31 -10.67
C ALA A 45 -24.29 0.14 -9.88
N LYS A 46 -23.48 -0.86 -10.23
CA LYS A 46 -22.16 -1.07 -9.62
C LYS A 46 -21.19 0.05 -9.98
N LEU A 47 -21.21 0.51 -11.23
CA LEU A 47 -20.39 1.66 -11.66
C LEU A 47 -20.77 2.94 -10.89
N GLN A 48 -22.06 3.19 -10.68
CA GLN A 48 -22.53 4.32 -9.87
C GLN A 48 -22.05 4.21 -8.42
N ALA A 49 -22.11 3.02 -7.81
CA ALA A 49 -21.60 2.81 -6.45
C ALA A 49 -20.10 3.16 -6.35
N ILE A 50 -19.29 2.74 -7.32
CA ILE A 50 -17.86 3.08 -7.36
C ILE A 50 -17.62 4.58 -7.57
N GLN A 51 -18.45 5.24 -8.40
CA GLN A 51 -18.34 6.68 -8.68
C GLN A 51 -18.82 7.55 -7.51
N ASN A 52 -19.61 7.02 -6.59
CA ASN A 52 -20.09 7.74 -5.41
C ASN A 52 -19.28 7.43 -4.14
N GLY A 53 -18.36 6.46 -4.22
CA GLY A 53 -17.62 5.93 -3.09
C GLY A 53 -18.18 4.58 -2.66
N LEU A 54 -17.32 3.56 -2.68
CA LEU A 54 -17.70 2.17 -2.41
C LEU A 54 -17.29 1.76 -1.00
N GLU A 55 -18.23 1.23 -0.23
CA GLU A 55 -17.94 0.57 1.03
C GLU A 55 -17.39 -0.83 0.78
N LEU A 56 -16.20 -1.11 1.31
CA LEU A 56 -15.62 -2.45 1.33
C LEU A 56 -15.66 -2.97 2.78
N PRO A 57 -15.98 -4.26 2.98
CA PRO A 57 -16.14 -4.85 4.32
C PRO A 57 -14.83 -4.86 5.12
N ASP A 58 -13.68 -4.84 4.44
CA ASP A 58 -12.35 -4.86 5.01
C ASP A 58 -11.70 -3.47 5.12
N GLU A 59 -12.46 -2.41 4.89
CA GLU A 59 -12.01 -1.03 5.00
C GLU A 59 -12.77 -0.26 6.09
N PRO A 60 -12.09 0.50 6.96
CA PRO A 60 -12.74 1.23 8.05
C PRO A 60 -13.57 2.43 7.55
N ARG A 61 -13.37 2.85 6.31
CA ARG A 61 -14.05 3.98 5.67
C ARG A 61 -14.30 3.65 4.19
N PRO A 62 -15.37 4.20 3.59
CA PRO A 62 -15.61 4.08 2.16
C PRO A 62 -14.38 4.47 1.33
N LEU A 63 -14.21 3.81 0.18
CA LEU A 63 -13.25 4.24 -0.83
C LEU A 63 -13.68 5.58 -1.42
N LEU A 64 -12.69 6.38 -1.84
CA LEU A 64 -12.99 7.61 -2.57
C LEU A 64 -13.58 7.28 -3.95
N PRO A 65 -14.47 8.14 -4.47
CA PRO A 65 -14.96 8.08 -5.84
C PRO A 65 -13.87 7.85 -6.89
N LEU A 66 -14.17 6.99 -7.88
CA LEU A 66 -13.38 6.98 -9.11
C LEU A 66 -13.68 8.22 -9.96
N GLU A 67 -12.61 8.89 -10.40
CA GLU A 67 -12.68 10.02 -11.31
C GLU A 67 -12.36 9.58 -12.74
N ASP A 68 -12.81 10.34 -13.75
CA ASP A 68 -12.50 10.11 -15.18
C ASP A 68 -12.71 8.66 -15.67
N PHE A 69 -13.78 8.00 -15.20
CA PHE A 69 -14.05 6.61 -15.56
C PHE A 69 -14.48 6.52 -17.03
N GLU A 70 -13.78 5.68 -17.79
CA GLU A 70 -14.03 5.42 -19.20
C GLU A 70 -13.92 3.93 -19.50
N VAL A 71 -14.87 3.39 -20.29
CA VAL A 71 -14.74 2.07 -20.90
C VAL A 71 -14.03 2.24 -22.25
N LEU A 72 -12.84 1.66 -22.38
CA LEU A 72 -12.03 1.77 -23.60
C LEU A 72 -12.34 0.68 -24.62
N ARG A 73 -12.61 -0.53 -24.13
CA ARG A 73 -12.88 -1.69 -24.96
C ARG A 73 -13.69 -2.70 -24.18
N GLU A 74 -14.61 -3.35 -24.87
CA GLU A 74 -15.32 -4.52 -24.38
C GLU A 74 -15.20 -5.65 -25.40
N ASN A 75 -14.92 -6.86 -24.92
CA ASN A 75 -14.89 -8.06 -25.73
C ASN A 75 -15.87 -9.07 -25.14
N ASN A 76 -17.08 -9.09 -25.68
CA ASN A 76 -18.15 -9.96 -25.22
C ASN A 76 -17.83 -11.44 -25.40
N THR A 77 -17.07 -11.81 -26.44
CA THR A 77 -16.70 -13.21 -26.70
C THR A 77 -15.74 -13.76 -25.66
N LYS A 78 -14.82 -12.93 -25.16
CA LYS A 78 -13.82 -13.33 -24.14
C LYS A 78 -14.22 -12.90 -22.73
N GLU A 79 -15.34 -12.21 -22.59
CA GLU A 79 -15.79 -11.57 -21.35
C GLU A 79 -14.71 -10.70 -20.69
N ILE A 80 -13.97 -9.94 -21.50
CA ILE A 80 -12.92 -9.04 -21.01
C ILE A 80 -13.30 -7.59 -21.33
N ALA A 81 -13.22 -6.74 -20.30
CA ALA A 81 -13.34 -5.30 -20.45
C ALA A 81 -12.01 -4.61 -20.16
N THR A 82 -11.74 -3.52 -20.89
CA THR A 82 -10.64 -2.60 -20.61
C THR A 82 -11.23 -1.26 -20.21
N ILE A 83 -10.91 -0.84 -18.99
CA ILE A 83 -11.38 0.42 -18.42
C ILE A 83 -10.20 1.32 -18.08
N LYS A 84 -10.48 2.61 -17.93
CA LYS A 84 -9.53 3.63 -17.50
C LYS A 84 -10.19 4.52 -16.47
N PHE A 85 -9.48 4.86 -15.40
CA PHE A 85 -10.00 5.72 -14.34
C PHE A 85 -8.85 6.34 -13.52
N THR A 86 -9.18 7.38 -12.78
CA THR A 86 -8.26 8.13 -11.92
C THR A 86 -8.59 7.85 -10.45
N LEU A 87 -7.55 7.61 -9.65
CA LEU A 87 -7.59 7.45 -8.20
C LEU A 87 -6.81 8.56 -7.51
N ARG A 88 -7.33 9.09 -6.40
CA ARG A 88 -6.60 10.02 -5.53
C ARG A 88 -5.86 9.32 -4.39
N GLU A 89 -6.50 8.32 -3.81
CA GLU A 89 -5.89 7.50 -2.77
C GLU A 89 -5.01 6.38 -3.35
N GLY A 90 -4.45 5.56 -2.47
CA GLY A 90 -3.55 4.47 -2.83
C GLY A 90 -3.52 3.41 -1.75
N ARG A 91 -4.70 2.90 -1.34
CA ARG A 91 -4.79 1.86 -0.32
C ARG A 91 -4.23 0.53 -0.84
N TYR A 92 -3.85 -0.36 0.06
CA TYR A 92 -3.25 -1.66 -0.26
C TYR A 92 -4.12 -2.43 -1.27
N ARG A 93 -3.59 -2.77 -2.46
CA ARG A 93 -4.29 -3.54 -3.50
C ARG A 93 -5.72 -3.04 -3.82
N GLN A 94 -6.01 -1.75 -3.64
CA GLN A 94 -7.36 -1.19 -3.69
C GLN A 94 -8.12 -1.57 -4.96
N ILE A 95 -7.50 -1.39 -6.13
CA ILE A 95 -8.12 -1.72 -7.44
C ILE A 95 -8.56 -3.19 -7.49
N ARG A 96 -7.70 -4.10 -7.03
CA ARG A 96 -8.00 -5.54 -7.06
C ARG A 96 -9.15 -5.87 -6.13
N ARG A 97 -9.10 -5.41 -4.87
CA ARG A 97 -10.15 -5.66 -3.88
C ARG A 97 -11.50 -5.08 -4.29
N MET A 98 -11.50 -3.84 -4.79
CA MET A 98 -12.70 -3.16 -5.26
C MET A 98 -13.40 -3.91 -6.38
N PHE A 99 -12.67 -4.35 -7.41
CA PHE A 99 -13.27 -5.05 -8.55
C PHE A 99 -13.56 -6.53 -8.25
N GLU A 100 -12.81 -7.17 -7.36
CA GLU A 100 -13.11 -8.52 -6.84
C GLU A 100 -14.46 -8.53 -6.13
N PHE A 101 -14.68 -7.57 -5.21
CA PHE A 101 -15.93 -7.42 -4.47
C PHE A 101 -17.14 -7.25 -5.40
N LEU A 102 -16.95 -6.60 -6.54
CA LEU A 102 -17.99 -6.38 -7.53
C LEU A 102 -18.20 -7.58 -8.48
N GLY A 103 -17.39 -8.64 -8.36
CA GLY A 103 -17.47 -9.84 -9.22
C GLY A 103 -16.79 -9.68 -10.58
N HIS A 104 -15.87 -8.72 -10.74
CA HIS A 104 -15.13 -8.46 -11.98
C HIS A 104 -13.62 -8.53 -11.72
N PRO A 105 -13.04 -9.71 -11.47
CA PRO A 105 -11.66 -9.83 -11.02
C PRO A 105 -10.67 -9.19 -12.01
N VAL A 106 -9.61 -8.61 -11.47
CA VAL A 106 -8.66 -7.82 -12.27
C VAL A 106 -7.62 -8.71 -12.93
N LYS A 107 -7.63 -8.73 -14.26
CA LYS A 107 -6.65 -9.42 -15.10
C LYS A 107 -5.30 -8.69 -15.12
N SER A 108 -5.30 -7.41 -15.47
CA SER A 108 -4.06 -6.63 -15.60
C SER A 108 -4.26 -5.20 -15.15
N ILE A 109 -3.20 -4.61 -14.58
CA ILE A 109 -3.19 -3.23 -14.08
C ILE A 109 -1.99 -2.53 -14.70
N LYS A 110 -2.23 -1.39 -15.33
CA LYS A 110 -1.19 -0.50 -15.83
C LYS A 110 -1.42 0.92 -15.34
N ARG A 111 -0.51 1.46 -14.50
CA ARG A 111 -0.52 2.89 -14.16
C ARG A 111 -0.02 3.69 -15.36
N THR A 112 -0.89 4.48 -15.96
CA THR A 112 -0.57 5.28 -17.15
C THR A 112 -0.14 6.69 -16.77
N GLU A 113 -0.59 7.23 -15.63
CA GLU A 113 -0.25 8.60 -15.21
C GLU A 113 -0.08 8.71 -13.69
N PHE A 114 0.73 9.67 -13.28
CA PHE A 114 0.94 10.05 -11.88
C PHE A 114 1.02 11.58 -11.80
N GLY A 115 0.04 12.18 -11.14
CA GLY A 115 -0.18 13.63 -11.15
C GLY A 115 -0.26 14.14 -12.59
N LEU A 116 0.61 15.08 -12.94
CA LEU A 116 0.71 15.65 -14.28
C LEU A 116 1.66 14.90 -15.22
N LEU A 117 2.30 13.82 -14.75
CA LEU A 117 3.18 12.99 -15.57
C LEU A 117 2.42 11.87 -16.25
N LYS A 118 2.70 11.71 -17.54
CA LYS A 118 2.16 10.62 -18.35
C LYS A 118 3.27 9.63 -18.67
N LEU A 119 2.92 8.35 -18.67
CA LEU A 119 3.82 7.30 -19.13
C LEU A 119 4.15 7.55 -20.60
N ASP A 120 5.45 7.65 -20.87
CA ASP A 120 5.96 7.85 -22.20
C ASP A 120 5.61 6.65 -23.09
N ARG A 121 5.10 6.91 -24.30
CA ARG A 121 4.70 5.86 -25.24
C ARG A 121 5.91 5.20 -25.90
N SER A 122 7.05 5.88 -25.93
CA SER A 122 8.29 5.37 -26.51
C SER A 122 9.05 4.41 -25.58
N LEU A 123 8.74 4.44 -24.28
CA LEU A 123 9.45 3.67 -23.26
C LEU A 123 8.93 2.23 -23.22
N LYS A 124 9.83 1.24 -23.35
CA LYS A 124 9.46 -0.18 -23.22
C LYS A 124 9.36 -0.55 -21.75
N ASN A 125 8.79 -1.73 -21.47
CA ASN A 125 8.71 -2.22 -20.10
C ASN A 125 10.13 -2.45 -19.54
N GLY A 126 10.40 -1.92 -18.35
CA GLY A 126 11.72 -2.03 -17.70
C GLY A 126 12.67 -0.88 -18.03
N ASP A 127 12.42 -0.14 -19.11
CA ASP A 127 13.21 1.04 -19.45
C ASP A 127 12.87 2.21 -18.51
N TRP A 128 13.83 3.13 -18.39
CA TRP A 128 13.68 4.37 -17.64
C TRP A 128 14.32 5.52 -18.41
N ARG A 129 13.89 6.74 -18.09
CA ARG A 129 14.52 7.96 -18.57
C ARG A 129 14.50 9.04 -17.49
N MET A 130 15.38 10.01 -17.63
CA MET A 130 15.32 11.22 -16.80
C MET A 130 14.07 12.05 -17.14
N LEU A 131 13.52 12.71 -16.13
CA LEU A 131 12.45 13.68 -16.33
C LEU A 131 13.02 14.98 -16.91
N THR A 132 12.28 15.58 -17.84
CA THR A 132 12.65 16.88 -18.39
C THR A 132 12.42 17.99 -17.34
N PRO A 133 13.13 19.13 -17.42
CA PRO A 133 12.90 20.25 -16.50
C PRO A 133 11.44 20.73 -16.48
N LYS A 134 10.73 20.61 -17.61
CA LYS A 134 9.29 20.94 -17.71
C LYS A 134 8.43 19.96 -16.90
N GLU A 135 8.73 18.66 -16.98
CA GLU A 135 8.05 17.61 -16.20
C GLU A 135 8.29 17.77 -14.70
N ILE A 136 9.54 18.05 -14.30
CA ILE A 136 9.90 18.33 -12.91
C ILE A 136 9.13 19.54 -12.38
N ARG A 137 9.06 20.64 -13.13
CA ARG A 137 8.25 21.81 -12.74
C ARG A 137 6.76 21.49 -12.60
N ARG A 138 6.21 20.62 -13.46
CA ARG A 138 4.80 20.20 -13.37
C ARG A 138 4.55 19.34 -12.14
N LEU A 139 5.51 18.50 -11.72
CA LEU A 139 5.44 17.79 -10.46
C LEU A 139 5.50 18.73 -9.24
N LYS A 140 6.21 19.87 -9.34
CA LYS A 140 6.19 20.94 -8.32
C LYS A 140 4.91 21.79 -8.35
N GLY A 141 4.09 21.66 -9.39
CA GLY A 141 2.93 22.49 -9.66
C GLY A 141 1.79 22.32 -8.64
N PRO A 142 0.59 22.89 -8.88
CA PRO A 142 -0.41 23.25 -7.85
C PRO A 142 -0.92 22.13 -6.93
N THR A 143 -0.53 20.87 -7.15
CA THR A 143 -0.62 19.76 -6.19
C THR A 143 0.15 20.02 -4.88
N ILE A 144 1.16 20.90 -4.88
CA ILE A 144 1.85 21.39 -3.66
C ILE A 144 1.10 22.55 -2.99
N LEU A 145 0.26 23.30 -3.72
CA LEU A 145 -0.29 24.60 -3.28
C LEU A 145 -1.76 24.59 -2.86
N LYS A 146 -2.52 23.52 -3.11
CA LYS A 146 -3.70 23.32 -2.27
C LYS A 146 -3.18 22.83 -0.92
N ARG A 147 -2.99 23.75 0.04
CA ARG A 147 -3.26 23.35 1.43
C ARG A 147 -4.67 22.79 1.39
N PRO A 148 -4.89 21.47 1.60
CA PRO A 148 -6.25 21.02 1.79
C PRO A 148 -6.75 21.79 3.01
N THR A 149 -7.89 22.47 2.89
CA THR A 149 -8.66 22.82 4.07
C THR A 149 -8.84 21.51 4.81
N MET A 150 -8.12 21.35 5.93
CA MET A 150 -8.20 20.14 6.73
C MET A 150 -9.68 19.84 6.96
N HIS A 151 -10.09 18.58 6.76
CA HIS A 151 -11.46 18.19 7.06
C HIS A 151 -11.74 18.55 8.54
N PRO A 152 -12.92 19.06 8.92
CA PRO A 152 -13.16 19.50 10.30
C PRO A 152 -12.82 18.44 11.37
N GLN A 153 -12.92 17.16 11.02
CA GLN A 153 -12.53 16.05 11.88
C GLN A 153 -11.00 15.89 12.03
N ASP A 154 -10.23 16.17 10.99
CA ASP A 154 -8.76 16.13 11.02
C ASP A 154 -8.20 17.37 11.73
N GLN A 155 -8.87 18.54 11.60
CA GLN A 155 -8.58 19.73 12.41
C GLN A 155 -8.74 19.43 13.90
N LYS A 156 -9.85 18.77 14.25
CA LYS A 156 -10.14 18.38 15.64
C LYS A 156 -9.15 17.36 16.17
N ARG A 157 -8.64 16.45 15.33
CA ARG A 157 -7.60 15.48 15.71
C ARG A 157 -6.25 16.16 15.97
N GLU A 158 -5.79 17.03 15.08
CA GLU A 158 -4.54 17.78 15.32
C GLU A 158 -4.66 18.73 16.50
N GLN A 159 -5.81 19.36 16.69
CA GLN A 159 -6.07 20.22 17.84
C GLN A 159 -6.04 19.42 19.15
N ASN A 160 -6.69 18.25 19.19
CA ASN A 160 -6.63 17.37 20.35
C ASN A 160 -5.22 16.81 20.60
N ASP A 161 -4.46 16.49 19.55
CA ASP A 161 -3.07 16.00 19.68
C ASP A 161 -2.12 17.13 20.14
N MET A 162 -2.40 18.37 19.75
CA MET A 162 -1.69 19.56 20.21
C MET A 162 -2.04 19.89 21.66
N GLU A 163 -3.32 19.86 22.05
CA GLU A 163 -3.77 20.02 23.44
C GLU A 163 -3.14 18.95 24.33
N ARG A 164 -3.15 17.68 23.93
CA ARG A 164 -2.45 16.61 24.67
C ARG A 164 -0.97 16.87 24.85
N ARG A 165 -0.30 17.46 23.86
CA ARG A 165 1.13 17.78 23.94
C ARG A 165 1.41 18.97 24.86
N LEU A 166 0.48 19.91 24.98
CA LEU A 166 0.57 21.04 25.89
C LEU A 166 0.26 20.60 27.33
N ASP A 167 -0.81 19.82 27.53
CA ASP A 167 -1.16 19.23 28.82
C ASP A 167 -0.05 18.32 29.37
N GLN A 168 0.69 17.64 28.48
CA GLN A 168 1.79 16.76 28.84
C GLN A 168 3.14 17.48 28.98
N ALA A 169 3.18 18.77 28.65
CA ALA A 169 4.32 19.65 28.95
C ALA A 169 4.18 20.36 30.32
N ASP A 170 2.99 20.32 30.93
CA ASP A 170 2.69 20.92 32.24
C ASP A 170 2.73 19.91 33.40
N VAL A 171 3.31 18.72 33.19
CA VAL A 171 3.58 17.74 34.25
C VAL A 171 5.07 17.40 34.23
N ASP A 172 5.71 17.71 35.37
CA ASP A 172 7.11 17.51 35.74
C ASP A 172 8.09 18.65 35.39
N ASP A 173 7.87 19.84 35.98
CA ASP A 173 8.91 20.86 36.23
C ASP A 173 9.48 20.79 37.67
N ASP A 174 9.24 19.68 38.38
CA ASP A 174 9.79 19.40 39.72
C ASP A 174 10.49 18.03 39.75
N GLU A 175 11.58 17.87 38.99
CA GLU A 175 12.77 17.07 39.34
C GLU A 175 13.80 17.08 38.21
N LEU A 176 14.60 18.14 38.12
CA LEU A 176 15.85 18.11 37.35
C LEU A 176 16.96 17.47 38.19
N PRO A 177 17.54 16.30 37.81
CA PRO A 177 18.76 15.84 38.45
C PRO A 177 19.93 16.74 38.05
N VAL A 178 20.34 17.57 39.01
CA VAL A 178 21.60 18.31 39.03
C VAL A 178 22.76 17.36 38.80
N ARG A 179 23.47 17.48 37.66
CA ARG A 179 24.95 17.37 37.53
C ARG A 179 25.41 17.38 36.06
N TYR A 180 25.59 18.57 35.50
CA TYR A 180 26.71 18.87 34.62
C TYR A 180 27.32 20.20 35.06
N ARG A 181 28.01 20.18 36.21
CA ARG A 181 28.95 21.23 36.57
C ARG A 181 30.32 20.76 36.09
N GLY A 182 30.81 21.38 35.02
CA GLY A 182 32.22 21.35 34.65
C GLY A 182 33.05 21.82 35.85
N GLY A 183 33.74 20.87 36.47
CA GLY A 183 34.71 21.09 37.54
C GLY A 183 36.11 20.98 36.96
N ARG A 184 36.94 21.98 37.26
CA ARG A 184 38.38 22.07 36.98
C ARG A 184 39.12 20.83 37.49
N GLY A 185 40.20 20.48 36.81
CA GLY A 185 41.03 19.30 37.09
C GLY A 185 41.94 19.38 38.32
N ARG A 186 42.86 18.40 38.34
CA ARG A 186 43.80 17.94 39.39
C ARG A 186 43.12 17.01 40.39
N GLY A 187 43.59 15.80 40.66
CA GLY A 187 44.83 15.08 40.38
C GLY A 187 44.94 13.96 41.42
N GLU A 188 45.79 12.98 41.15
CA GLU A 188 46.32 11.96 42.09
C GLU A 188 45.52 10.64 42.25
N ASP A 189 46.01 9.65 41.50
CA ASP A 189 46.53 8.35 41.97
C ASP A 189 45.76 7.56 43.04
N ARG A 190 45.20 6.42 42.61
CA ARG A 190 45.50 5.10 43.19
C ARG A 190 44.91 3.95 42.36
N GLU A 191 45.78 2.99 42.06
CA GLU A 191 45.50 1.72 41.39
C GLU A 191 44.52 0.79 42.16
N PRO A 192 43.91 -0.19 41.48
CA PRO A 192 42.92 -1.09 42.07
C PRO A 192 43.59 -2.35 42.67
N ARG A 193 43.16 -2.75 43.86
CA ARG A 193 43.40 -4.10 44.39
C ARG A 193 42.16 -4.66 45.07
N GLY A 194 41.82 -5.89 44.69
CA GLY A 194 41.49 -6.93 45.68
C GLY A 194 40.07 -7.49 45.67
N ARG A 195 39.94 -8.66 45.02
CA ARG A 195 38.97 -9.74 45.24
C ARG A 195 38.53 -9.95 46.71
N GLN A 196 37.27 -10.35 46.89
CA GLN A 196 36.82 -11.58 47.62
C GLN A 196 35.29 -11.69 47.43
N GLN A 197 34.76 -12.71 46.74
CA GLN A 197 34.39 -14.07 47.22
C GLN A 197 33.35 -14.10 48.35
N GLY A 198 32.21 -14.75 48.10
CA GLY A 198 31.28 -15.16 49.16
C GLY A 198 29.88 -15.61 48.72
N GLN A 199 29.79 -16.83 48.17
CA GLN A 199 28.83 -17.89 48.54
C GLN A 199 27.30 -17.65 48.32
N SER A 200 26.68 -18.30 47.34
CA SER A 200 26.11 -19.67 47.36
C SER A 200 24.77 -19.79 48.10
N ARG A 201 23.72 -20.11 47.34
CA ARG A 201 22.71 -21.17 47.58
C ARG A 201 21.71 -21.16 46.42
N ASP A 202 21.83 -22.11 45.50
CA ASP A 202 21.02 -23.34 45.46
C ASP A 202 19.53 -23.09 45.24
N ARG A 203 19.06 -23.44 44.03
CA ARG A 203 18.01 -24.44 43.84
C ARG A 203 17.95 -24.88 42.38
N SER A 204 18.41 -26.11 42.21
CA SER A 204 18.04 -27.07 41.18
C SER A 204 16.63 -26.89 40.59
N PHE A 205 16.52 -26.91 39.27
CA PHE A 205 15.70 -27.92 38.60
C PHE A 205 16.26 -28.24 37.21
N ARG A 206 16.44 -29.55 36.99
CA ARG A 206 16.89 -30.24 35.76
C ARG A 206 16.00 -29.83 34.57
N GLY A 207 16.53 -29.60 33.38
CA GLY A 207 17.02 -30.62 32.43
C GLY A 207 15.86 -30.97 31.48
N ASP A 208 15.98 -31.04 30.16
CA ASP A 208 17.14 -31.20 29.29
C ASP A 208 16.80 -30.67 27.87
N ARG A 209 17.83 -30.13 27.21
CA ARG A 209 18.34 -30.44 25.85
C ARG A 209 17.37 -31.01 24.80
N ALA A 210 17.54 -30.81 23.51
CA ALA A 210 18.43 -30.03 22.65
C ALA A 210 18.04 -30.44 21.21
N ALA A 211 18.31 -29.59 20.22
CA ALA A 211 19.07 -29.94 19.02
C ALA A 211 18.75 -28.95 17.90
N SER A 212 19.65 -28.00 17.75
CA SER A 212 19.99 -27.32 16.51
C SER A 212 20.66 -28.28 15.52
N ARG A 213 20.28 -28.19 14.24
CA ARG A 213 21.01 -28.46 12.97
C ARG A 213 19.98 -28.15 11.88
N GLY A 214 20.16 -27.27 10.90
CA GLY A 214 21.35 -26.92 10.14
C GLY A 214 21.23 -27.55 8.75
N ILE A 215 21.08 -26.68 7.74
CA ILE A 215 21.36 -26.91 6.29
C ILE A 215 20.25 -27.67 5.52
N ASP A 216 19.62 -27.07 4.50
CA ASP A 216 20.10 -27.21 3.11
C ASP A 216 19.34 -26.33 2.10
N GLU A 217 20.09 -25.89 1.11
CA GLU A 217 19.65 -25.26 -0.14
C GLU A 217 19.18 -26.35 -1.11
N GLY A 218 18.20 -26.05 -1.97
CA GLY A 218 17.77 -26.95 -3.06
C GLY A 218 16.30 -26.69 -3.40
N GLU A 219 16.03 -25.98 -4.49
CA GLU A 219 15.75 -26.59 -5.80
C GLU A 219 14.22 -26.76 -5.96
N TRP A 220 13.59 -25.75 -6.58
CA TRP A 220 12.18 -25.79 -6.94
C TRP A 220 12.08 -26.39 -8.35
N ASP A 221 11.88 -27.70 -8.39
CA ASP A 221 11.47 -28.40 -9.60
C ASP A 221 10.04 -27.99 -10.00
N ASP A 222 9.92 -27.54 -11.24
CA ASP A 222 8.67 -27.38 -11.98
C ASP A 222 8.04 -28.76 -12.22
N ALA A 223 6.88 -29.02 -11.58
CA ALA A 223 6.03 -30.15 -11.92
C ALA A 223 4.55 -29.74 -12.01
N ASP A 224 4.13 -29.70 -13.28
CA ASP A 224 2.81 -29.99 -13.84
C ASP A 224 1.84 -30.79 -12.92
N ASP A 225 0.65 -30.24 -12.67
CA ASP A 225 -0.55 -31.06 -12.44
C ASP A 225 -1.78 -30.36 -13.04
N GLY A 226 -2.09 -30.76 -14.28
CA GLY A 226 -3.33 -30.45 -14.95
C GLY A 226 -4.53 -31.10 -14.26
N ARG A 227 -5.45 -30.27 -13.76
CA ARG A 227 -6.80 -30.73 -13.39
C ARG A 227 -7.85 -30.29 -14.40
N LYS A 228 -8.30 -31.31 -15.15
CA LYS A 228 -9.42 -31.33 -16.09
C LYS A 228 -10.73 -31.08 -15.35
N TYR A 229 -11.50 -30.10 -15.82
CA TYR A 229 -12.88 -29.88 -15.44
C TYR A 229 -13.79 -30.84 -16.22
N ARG A 230 -14.56 -31.67 -15.51
CA ARG A 230 -15.63 -32.53 -16.08
C ARG A 230 -16.99 -31.85 -15.83
N PRO A 231 -17.87 -31.71 -16.83
CA PRO A 231 -19.26 -31.31 -16.58
C PRO A 231 -20.12 -32.52 -16.21
N SER A 232 -20.93 -32.39 -15.17
CA SER A 232 -21.97 -33.34 -14.80
C SER A 232 -23.15 -33.24 -15.78
N ARG A 233 -23.45 -34.36 -16.43
CA ARG A 233 -24.71 -34.62 -17.14
C ARG A 233 -25.82 -34.88 -16.12
N SER A 234 -26.97 -34.26 -16.30
CA SER A 234 -28.27 -34.87 -15.98
C SER A 234 -29.17 -34.79 -17.22
N ARG A 235 -29.58 -35.98 -17.68
CA ARG A 235 -30.76 -36.31 -18.51
C ARG A 235 -32.00 -36.29 -17.58
N ALA A 236 -33.26 -36.21 -17.96
CA ALA A 236 -34.02 -36.04 -19.20
C ALA A 236 -35.52 -35.96 -18.79
N ALA A 237 -36.36 -35.32 -19.61
CA ALA A 237 -37.78 -35.60 -19.88
C ALA A 237 -38.19 -34.65 -21.03
N ALA A 238 -38.47 -35.13 -22.25
CA ALA A 238 -39.79 -35.56 -22.77
C ALA A 238 -40.81 -34.41 -22.74
N ASP A 239 -41.63 -34.09 -23.73
CA ASP A 239 -41.92 -34.46 -25.12
C ASP A 239 -42.90 -33.36 -25.61
N GLU A 240 -43.41 -33.46 -26.85
CA GLU A 240 -44.53 -32.68 -27.47
C GLU A 240 -44.10 -31.37 -28.17
N ASP A 241 -43.88 -31.35 -29.49
CA ASP A 241 -44.83 -31.56 -30.60
C ASP A 241 -45.98 -30.55 -30.63
N TRP A 242 -45.80 -29.46 -31.38
CA TRP A 242 -46.90 -28.64 -31.91
C TRP A 242 -46.53 -28.14 -33.30
N GLY A 243 -47.14 -28.75 -34.31
CA GLY A 243 -47.23 -28.18 -35.65
C GLY A 243 -48.27 -27.07 -35.74
N ARG A 244 -47.94 -26.02 -36.50
CA ARG A 244 -48.74 -25.40 -37.56
C ARG A 244 -47.89 -24.38 -38.32
#